data_AF-A0A914BDB7-F1
#
_entry.id   AF-A0A914BDB7-F1
#
_cell.length_a   1.000
_cell.length_b   1.000
_cell.length_c   1.000
_cell.angle_alpha   90.00
_cell.angle_beta   90.00
_cell.angle_gamma   90.00
#
_symmetry.space_group_name_H-M   'P 1'
#
loop_
_entity.id
_entity.type
_entity.pdbx_description
1 polymer ?
#
loop_
_entity_poly.entity_id
_entity_poly.type
_entity_poly.pdbx_seq_one_letter_code
_entity_poly.pdbx_strand_id
1 'polypeptide(L)'
;MVYKFDTVNTSIRMTPQRMNVQQFQRVVDGKTTTIKPVQAKVSSENNGSDIVTVTTEKPTPVIQKAKAFLTKANESTIKAANGTTLAKSAHGAKSNSSIVATSKILSPSLSQNRSSQNKENIVKPSHKAAQDNSTRKTGQVTSKRRDSEPKTTASSAGLGLNEQQFLTKVESFLQKKQSDHVIRDALMDVINRAKSRTVHWKRHERESQQDSQSLNYLKCPTSVRNKMLTTPLTRNKFVLDTPILAWDEHYTHEEYLRLAKFHGIFGWQDSNETDIASSLTKLDSPHNRYLFDNRLVNGKIPEDDKCITCAVIGNGGILNGSKKGKEIDANDYVFRVNTALTEGYEEDVGSRTSFYCFGMITLSNTLAGGWKTKFKQLPNDEGIRYVFFADGYWAYTYLASVLHGGKGTVLGNRYPVRFPKKLQANDIKLVHPDFERYLKWSWVNSTYQRNQIHRPTTGGIMLLLALHTCDEVNVYGFGGSYTKFSEHYYDKSYNKHVNYANHDNAAENRLWKKLHDLGIINMYTRG
;
A
#
# COMPACT_ATOMS: atom_id res chain seq x y z
N MET A 1 -31.96 12.32 51.57
CA MET A 1 -30.49 12.30 51.40
C MET A 1 -30.16 12.94 50.06
N VAL A 2 -29.13 13.79 49.98
CA VAL A 2 -28.74 14.47 48.72
C VAL A 2 -27.30 14.07 48.42
N TYR A 3 -27.07 13.50 47.24
CA TYR A 3 -25.73 13.10 46.80
C TYR A 3 -24.94 14.32 46.32
N LYS A 4 -23.73 14.52 46.87
CA LYS A 4 -22.74 15.38 46.22
C LYS A 4 -22.18 14.65 45.00
N PHE A 5 -22.11 15.34 43.88
CA PHE A 5 -21.26 14.95 42.76
C PHE A 5 -19.95 15.74 42.85
N ASP A 6 -18.82 15.05 42.85
CA ASP A 6 -17.52 15.72 42.80
C ASP A 6 -17.30 16.36 41.43
N THR A 7 -16.86 17.62 41.44
CA THR A 7 -16.60 18.40 40.21
C THR A 7 -15.36 17.85 39.50
N VAL A 8 -15.57 17.02 38.47
CA VAL A 8 -14.50 16.52 37.61
C VAL A 8 -13.89 17.68 36.82
N ASN A 9 -12.65 18.06 37.19
CA ASN A 9 -11.87 19.09 36.52
C ASN A 9 -11.54 18.70 35.08
N THR A 10 -12.45 19.01 34.15
CA THR A 10 -12.32 18.64 32.73
C THR A 10 -11.34 19.58 32.03
N SER A 11 -10.05 19.23 32.08
CA SER A 11 -9.03 19.96 31.34
C SER A 11 -9.21 19.74 29.83
N ILE A 12 -9.78 20.73 29.14
CA ILE A 12 -9.89 20.76 27.67
C ILE A 12 -8.49 20.99 27.09
N ARG A 13 -7.67 19.93 27.05
CA ARG A 13 -6.38 19.95 26.34
C ARG A 13 -6.63 19.87 24.85
N MET A 14 -6.11 20.84 24.11
CA MET A 14 -6.22 20.91 22.65
C MET A 14 -5.71 19.63 21.99
N THR A 15 -6.43 19.16 20.98
CA THR A 15 -6.02 18.05 20.11
C THR A 15 -4.60 18.31 19.57
N PRO A 16 -3.69 17.31 19.55
CA PRO A 16 -2.37 17.49 18.96
C PRO A 16 -2.50 17.95 17.50
N GLN A 17 -2.02 19.17 17.20
CA GLN A 17 -1.99 19.64 15.82
C GLN A 17 -1.08 18.75 14.99
N ARG A 18 -1.53 18.42 13.76
CA ARG A 18 -0.74 17.65 12.80
C ARG A 18 0.55 18.43 12.49
N MET A 19 1.70 17.89 12.89
CA MET A 19 2.99 18.45 12.51
C MET A 19 3.18 18.34 10.99
N ASN A 20 3.48 19.47 10.34
CA ASN A 20 3.92 19.50 8.95
C ASN A 20 5.41 19.12 8.84
N VAL A 21 5.90 18.95 7.62
CA VAL A 21 7.29 18.52 7.33
C VAL A 21 8.33 19.44 8.00
N GLN A 22 8.10 20.76 8.02
CA GLN A 22 9.01 21.74 8.64
C GLN A 22 8.94 21.76 10.17
N GLN A 23 7.88 21.22 10.78
CA GLN A 23 7.80 21.01 12.23
C GLN A 23 8.48 19.70 12.60
N PHE A 24 8.21 18.62 11.86
CA PHE A 24 8.85 17.32 12.07
C PHE A 24 10.37 17.38 11.88
N GLN A 25 10.86 18.03 10.81
CA GLN A 25 12.30 18.16 10.56
C GLN A 25 13.03 18.84 11.74
N ARG A 26 12.45 19.88 12.35
CA ARG A 26 13.06 20.55 13.52
C ARG A 26 13.12 19.67 14.78
N VAL A 27 12.26 18.67 14.89
CA VAL A 27 12.32 17.66 15.96
C VAL A 27 13.41 16.62 15.64
N VAL A 28 13.53 16.19 14.38
CA VAL A 28 14.60 15.29 13.91
C VAL A 28 15.98 15.94 14.01
N ASP A 29 16.10 17.23 13.72
CA ASP A 29 17.33 18.03 13.80
C ASP A 29 17.79 18.34 15.25
N GLY A 30 17.13 17.76 16.27
CA GLY A 30 17.48 17.94 17.69
C GLY A 30 17.23 19.35 18.25
N LYS A 31 16.59 20.25 17.50
CA LYS A 31 16.39 21.67 17.87
C LYS A 31 15.13 21.89 18.71
N THR A 32 15.07 21.23 19.87
CA THR A 32 14.04 21.47 20.90
C THR A 32 14.03 22.92 21.33
N THR A 33 12.97 23.64 20.97
CA THR A 33 12.61 24.93 21.56
C THR A 33 11.48 24.69 22.56
N THR A 34 11.75 24.94 23.83
CA THR A 34 10.81 24.66 24.92
C THR A 34 9.58 25.57 24.82
N ILE A 35 8.44 25.01 24.39
CA ILE A 35 7.18 25.76 24.32
C ILE A 35 6.70 26.01 25.76
N LYS A 36 6.95 27.22 26.29
CA LYS A 36 6.36 27.65 27.56
C LYS A 36 4.83 27.68 27.43
N PRO A 37 4.07 27.18 28.42
CA PRO A 37 2.62 27.35 28.44
C PRO A 37 2.24 28.83 28.47
N VAL A 38 1.28 29.23 27.62
CA VAL A 38 0.65 30.54 27.73
C VAL A 38 -0.34 30.50 28.90
N GLN A 39 -0.08 31.30 29.94
CA GLN A 39 -1.08 31.55 30.96
C GLN A 39 -2.14 32.51 30.40
N ALA A 40 -3.31 31.98 30.05
CA ALA A 40 -4.50 32.80 29.87
C ALA A 40 -4.96 33.29 31.24
N LYS A 41 -4.93 34.61 31.49
CA LYS A 41 -5.64 35.20 32.63
C LYS A 41 -7.13 35.15 32.34
N VAL A 42 -7.89 34.45 33.18
CA VAL A 42 -9.35 34.50 33.19
C VAL A 42 -9.78 35.50 34.25
N SER A 43 -10.19 36.68 33.83
CA SER A 43 -10.97 37.62 34.64
C SER A 43 -12.45 37.37 34.38
N SER A 44 -13.24 37.19 35.44
CA SER A 44 -14.71 37.16 35.34
C SER A 44 -15.27 38.45 35.94
N GLU A 45 -16.07 39.17 35.14
CA GLU A 45 -16.93 40.25 35.63
C GLU A 45 -18.36 39.73 35.61
N ASN A 46 -19.02 39.74 36.77
CA ASN A 46 -20.20 38.92 37.02
C ASN A 46 -21.52 39.68 36.79
N ASN A 47 -21.74 40.17 35.57
CA ASN A 47 -22.88 41.00 35.20
C ASN A 47 -24.17 40.19 34.90
N GLY A 48 -24.67 39.48 35.92
CA GLY A 48 -26.09 39.19 36.12
C GLY A 48 -26.85 38.45 35.01
N SER A 49 -26.17 37.76 34.10
CA SER A 49 -26.78 37.05 32.98
C SER A 49 -25.91 35.87 32.53
N ASP A 50 -26.52 34.74 32.17
CA ASP A 50 -25.84 33.45 31.95
C ASP A 50 -25.11 33.35 30.58
N ILE A 51 -24.32 34.37 30.22
CA ILE A 51 -23.53 34.42 28.98
C ILE A 51 -22.07 34.78 29.28
N VAL A 52 -21.24 33.76 29.53
CA VAL A 52 -19.78 33.92 29.64
C VAL A 52 -19.19 34.24 28.27
N THR A 53 -18.92 35.52 28.02
CA THR A 53 -18.33 36.00 26.77
C THR A 53 -16.80 35.87 26.81
N VAL A 54 -16.22 35.07 25.90
CA VAL A 54 -14.77 34.83 25.83
C VAL A 54 -14.15 35.62 24.67
N THR A 55 -13.51 36.74 24.98
CA THR A 55 -12.72 37.51 24.02
C THR A 55 -11.28 37.00 23.95
N THR A 56 -10.86 36.56 22.75
CA THR A 56 -9.45 36.22 22.47
C THR A 56 -8.82 37.31 21.60
N GLU A 57 -7.83 38.03 22.13
CA GLU A 57 -7.04 38.96 21.32
C GLU A 57 -6.28 38.21 20.21
N LYS A 58 -6.30 38.74 18.98
CA LYS A 58 -5.40 38.29 17.92
C LYS A 58 -4.04 38.97 18.09
N PRO A 59 -2.91 38.24 18.07
CA PRO A 59 -1.60 38.85 18.19
C PRO A 59 -1.24 39.68 16.95
N THR A 60 -1.14 40.99 17.10
CA THR A 60 -0.52 41.88 16.12
C THR A 60 1.01 41.65 16.09
N PRO A 61 1.65 41.53 14.92
CA PRO A 61 3.09 41.23 14.84
C PRO A 61 3.95 42.46 15.23
N VAL A 62 4.46 42.46 16.46
CA VAL A 62 5.43 43.47 16.93
C VAL A 62 6.84 43.12 16.45
N ILE A 63 7.36 43.88 15.49
CA ILE A 63 8.76 43.81 15.06
C ILE A 63 9.61 44.72 15.97
N GLN A 64 10.42 44.14 16.86
CA GLN A 64 11.47 44.88 17.57
C GLN A 64 12.87 44.28 17.35
N LYS A 65 13.64 45.03 16.56
CA LYS A 65 15.10 45.25 16.58
C LYS A 65 15.93 44.29 17.46
N ALA A 66 16.63 43.35 16.82
CA ALA A 66 17.95 42.91 17.27
C ALA A 66 19.01 43.63 16.42
N LYS A 67 19.68 44.65 16.97
CA LYS A 67 20.73 45.43 16.27
C LYS A 67 21.88 45.81 17.20
N ALA A 68 22.71 44.82 17.58
CA ALA A 68 23.98 45.05 18.27
C ALA A 68 24.88 43.79 18.21
N PHE A 69 25.67 43.66 17.14
CA PHE A 69 27.05 43.12 17.15
C PHE A 69 27.68 43.41 15.77
N LEU A 70 29.02 43.43 15.69
CA LEU A 70 29.82 43.79 14.51
C LEU A 70 29.73 45.27 14.06
N THR A 71 30.24 46.18 14.89
CA THR A 71 30.84 47.45 14.43
C THR A 71 32.14 47.74 15.17
N LYS A 72 33.27 47.36 14.55
CA LYS A 72 34.67 47.81 14.72
C LYS A 72 35.59 46.72 14.13
N ALA A 73 36.68 47.01 13.44
CA ALA A 73 37.03 48.14 12.59
C ALA A 73 38.25 47.73 11.74
N ASN A 74 38.27 48.05 10.45
CA ASN A 74 39.46 48.62 9.80
C ASN A 74 39.10 49.16 8.41
N GLU A 75 39.97 50.03 7.90
CA GLU A 75 39.71 50.92 6.77
C GLU A 75 40.45 50.47 5.50
N SER A 76 40.49 51.36 4.49
CA SER A 76 41.35 51.30 3.29
C SER A 76 41.09 50.18 2.25
N THR A 77 40.11 50.41 1.38
CA THR A 77 40.46 50.65 -0.05
C THR A 77 39.41 51.54 -0.72
N ILE A 78 39.79 52.21 -1.81
CA ILE A 78 39.05 53.32 -2.43
C ILE A 78 38.92 53.12 -3.96
N LYS A 79 37.78 53.56 -4.53
CA LYS A 79 37.38 53.50 -5.96
C LYS A 79 37.06 52.08 -6.47
N ALA A 80 36.23 51.91 -7.51
CA ALA A 80 35.61 52.90 -8.39
C ALA A 80 34.06 52.86 -8.35
N ALA A 81 33.41 53.86 -8.96
CA ALA A 81 31.96 54.05 -8.96
C ALA A 81 31.37 54.16 -10.38
N ASN A 82 30.03 54.17 -10.43
CA ASN A 82 29.10 54.56 -11.52
C ASN A 82 28.28 53.39 -12.11
N GLY A 83 27.03 53.67 -12.51
CA GLY A 83 26.11 52.67 -13.08
C GLY A 83 24.65 52.72 -12.60
N THR A 84 24.15 53.92 -12.32
CA THR A 84 22.76 54.22 -11.92
C THR A 84 21.68 53.67 -12.86
N THR A 85 20.77 52.88 -12.28
CA THR A 85 19.29 52.94 -12.42
C THR A 85 18.61 53.19 -13.78
N LEU A 86 17.57 52.39 -14.06
CA LEU A 86 16.27 52.89 -14.55
C LEU A 86 15.12 52.09 -13.91
N ALA A 87 13.93 52.68 -13.81
CA ALA A 87 12.86 52.17 -12.94
C ALA A 87 11.43 52.26 -13.52
N LYS A 88 10.58 51.40 -12.94
CA LYS A 88 9.10 51.28 -13.05
C LYS A 88 8.32 52.51 -13.53
N SER A 89 7.34 52.29 -14.43
CA SER A 89 5.95 52.73 -14.21
C SER A 89 4.96 51.90 -15.03
N ALA A 90 3.66 52.22 -14.90
CA ALA A 90 2.61 51.29 -14.51
C ALA A 90 1.20 51.85 -14.82
N HIS A 91 0.17 50.98 -14.71
CA HIS A 91 -1.29 51.24 -14.84
C HIS A 91 -1.83 51.56 -16.26
N GLY A 92 -3.05 51.10 -16.56
CA GLY A 92 -3.78 51.51 -17.77
C GLY A 92 -5.00 50.67 -18.22
N ALA A 93 -6.20 51.05 -17.76
CA ALA A 93 -7.51 50.91 -18.45
C ALA A 93 -8.13 49.51 -18.76
N LYS A 94 -9.40 49.56 -19.24
CA LYS A 94 -10.31 48.46 -19.59
C LYS A 94 -10.73 48.60 -21.07
N SER A 95 -11.19 47.52 -21.71
CA SER A 95 -12.23 47.59 -22.76
C SER A 95 -12.88 46.21 -23.01
N ASN A 96 -14.08 46.22 -23.61
CA ASN A 96 -14.81 45.02 -24.05
C ASN A 96 -14.53 44.74 -25.53
N SER A 97 -14.57 43.48 -25.95
CA SER A 97 -15.30 43.08 -27.18
C SER A 97 -15.49 41.57 -27.27
N SER A 98 -16.64 41.16 -27.80
CA SER A 98 -17.00 39.79 -28.14
C SER A 98 -17.23 39.69 -29.65
N ILE A 99 -16.85 38.59 -30.29
CA ILE A 99 -17.33 38.18 -31.62
C ILE A 99 -17.29 36.65 -31.75
N VAL A 100 -18.07 36.11 -32.69
CA VAL A 100 -18.44 34.69 -32.85
C VAL A 100 -18.00 34.19 -34.24
N ALA A 101 -18.19 32.89 -34.53
CA ALA A 101 -18.15 32.22 -35.85
C ALA A 101 -16.77 31.64 -36.32
N THR A 102 -16.68 30.58 -37.15
CA THR A 102 -17.24 29.20 -37.12
C THR A 102 -16.73 28.42 -38.36
N SER A 103 -16.37 27.12 -38.23
CA SER A 103 -16.16 26.14 -39.34
C SER A 103 -15.01 26.47 -40.34
N LYS A 104 -14.52 25.62 -41.26
CA LYS A 104 -14.80 24.22 -41.74
C LYS A 104 -13.47 23.43 -41.75
N ILE A 105 -13.40 22.12 -41.48
CA ILE A 105 -13.71 20.96 -42.35
C ILE A 105 -13.06 21.03 -43.75
N LEU A 106 -12.08 20.15 -44.01
CA LEU A 106 -11.97 19.37 -45.26
C LEU A 106 -10.86 18.28 -45.21
N SER A 107 -11.25 17.07 -45.64
CA SER A 107 -10.44 15.94 -46.15
C SER A 107 -11.26 15.40 -47.36
N PRO A 108 -10.76 14.58 -48.32
CA PRO A 108 -10.16 13.25 -48.06
C PRO A 108 -9.18 12.72 -49.16
N SER A 109 -8.99 11.39 -49.23
CA SER A 109 -8.59 10.56 -50.41
C SER A 109 -7.14 10.68 -50.94
N LEU A 110 -6.49 9.74 -51.67
CA LEU A 110 -6.59 8.27 -52.00
C LEU A 110 -5.23 7.88 -52.70
N SER A 111 -4.78 6.66 -53.03
CA SER A 111 -5.23 5.25 -52.83
C SER A 111 -4.11 4.22 -53.13
N GLN A 112 -4.06 3.12 -52.36
CA GLN A 112 -3.75 1.72 -52.77
C GLN A 112 -2.37 1.24 -53.38
N ASN A 113 -1.98 0.03 -52.92
CA ASN A 113 -1.45 -1.16 -53.64
C ASN A 113 0.06 -1.47 -53.89
N ARG A 114 0.46 -2.62 -53.29
CA ARG A 114 1.15 -3.81 -53.86
C ARG A 114 2.60 -3.76 -54.44
N SER A 115 3.53 -4.19 -53.57
CA SER A 115 4.40 -5.40 -53.68
C SER A 115 5.42 -5.66 -54.82
N SER A 116 6.61 -6.08 -54.36
CA SER A 116 7.49 -7.21 -54.82
C SER A 116 8.58 -7.08 -55.91
N GLN A 117 9.82 -7.37 -55.46
CA GLN A 117 10.97 -8.10 -56.10
C GLN A 117 11.78 -7.52 -57.27
N ASN A 118 13.08 -7.25 -57.01
CA ASN A 118 14.28 -7.82 -57.66
C ASN A 118 15.55 -7.35 -56.89
N LYS A 119 16.45 -8.23 -56.42
CA LYS A 119 17.63 -8.88 -57.05
C LYS A 119 18.87 -7.97 -57.26
N GLU A 120 19.95 -8.29 -56.52
CA GLU A 120 21.33 -8.65 -56.95
C GLU A 120 21.97 -8.02 -58.23
N ASN A 121 23.29 -7.74 -58.35
CA ASN A 121 24.49 -8.03 -57.51
C ASN A 121 25.69 -7.10 -57.90
N ILE A 122 26.96 -7.46 -57.56
CA ILE A 122 28.28 -6.99 -58.10
C ILE A 122 29.00 -5.84 -57.31
N VAL A 123 30.35 -5.77 -57.12
CA VAL A 123 31.37 -6.73 -56.56
C VAL A 123 32.81 -6.12 -56.46
N LYS A 124 33.47 -6.24 -55.27
CA LYS A 124 34.96 -6.26 -55.02
C LYS A 124 35.83 -5.02 -55.40
N PRO A 125 37.19 -4.99 -55.20
CA PRO A 125 38.14 -5.89 -54.48
C PRO A 125 39.18 -5.22 -53.50
N SER A 126 39.87 -6.04 -52.68
CA SER A 126 41.37 -6.11 -52.62
C SER A 126 41.87 -7.24 -51.66
N HIS A 127 43.16 -7.64 -51.76
CA HIS A 127 43.81 -8.76 -51.03
C HIS A 127 44.97 -8.26 -50.12
N LYS A 128 45.41 -8.96 -49.05
CA LYS A 128 46.43 -10.06 -48.95
C LYS A 128 46.61 -10.36 -47.43
N ALA A 129 47.30 -11.38 -46.88
CA ALA A 129 48.04 -12.62 -47.26
C ALA A 129 48.00 -13.54 -45.99
N ALA A 130 48.08 -14.88 -45.96
CA ALA A 130 48.88 -15.94 -46.61
C ALA A 130 50.22 -16.32 -45.91
N GLN A 131 50.26 -17.49 -45.24
CA GLN A 131 51.40 -18.43 -45.23
C GLN A 131 51.06 -19.82 -44.64
N ASP A 132 51.90 -20.82 -44.95
CA ASP A 132 51.80 -22.27 -44.67
C ASP A 132 52.23 -22.65 -43.22
N ASN A 133 52.32 -23.93 -42.75
CA ASN A 133 52.36 -25.23 -43.43
C ASN A 133 51.86 -26.40 -42.53
N SER A 134 51.84 -27.62 -43.08
CA SER A 134 51.27 -28.84 -42.48
C SER A 134 52.25 -29.70 -41.66
N THR A 135 51.70 -30.59 -40.82
CA THR A 135 52.18 -31.99 -40.71
C THR A 135 51.12 -32.92 -40.12
N ARG A 136 51.32 -34.24 -40.16
CA ARG A 136 50.25 -35.27 -40.11
C ARG A 136 50.70 -36.55 -39.40
N LYS A 137 49.95 -37.00 -38.37
CA LYS A 137 49.88 -38.35 -37.75
C LYS A 137 49.11 -38.21 -36.41
N THR A 138 48.37 -39.17 -35.83
CA THR A 138 47.66 -40.39 -36.26
C THR A 138 46.77 -40.80 -35.06
N GLY A 139 45.53 -41.25 -35.25
CA GLY A 139 44.68 -41.68 -34.12
C GLY A 139 43.25 -41.99 -34.54
N GLN A 140 42.95 -43.27 -34.75
CA GLN A 140 41.66 -43.74 -35.28
C GLN A 140 40.93 -44.58 -34.23
N VAL A 141 39.83 -44.07 -33.68
CA VAL A 141 38.80 -44.87 -32.96
C VAL A 141 37.42 -44.36 -33.37
N THR A 142 36.45 -45.27 -33.44
CA THR A 142 35.13 -45.04 -34.03
C THR A 142 34.12 -44.39 -33.07
N SER A 143 33.15 -43.68 -33.64
CA SER A 143 32.03 -43.10 -32.89
C SER A 143 30.88 -44.11 -32.72
N LYS A 144 30.32 -44.18 -31.51
CA LYS A 144 28.97 -44.69 -31.25
C LYS A 144 28.26 -43.74 -30.29
N ARG A 145 26.99 -43.48 -30.53
CA ARG A 145 26.15 -42.60 -29.69
C ARG A 145 26.01 -43.18 -28.28
N ARG A 146 25.94 -42.28 -27.29
CA ARG A 146 25.12 -42.45 -26.10
C ARG A 146 24.39 -41.15 -25.86
N ASP A 147 23.08 -41.23 -25.68
CA ASP A 147 22.25 -40.08 -25.35
C ASP A 147 22.52 -39.66 -23.89
N SER A 148 22.65 -38.34 -23.65
CA SER A 148 22.96 -37.79 -22.33
C SER A 148 21.77 -37.05 -21.75
N GLU A 149 21.12 -37.64 -20.74
CA GLU A 149 20.10 -36.95 -19.95
C GLU A 149 20.70 -35.71 -19.24
N PRO A 150 20.00 -34.57 -19.19
CA PRO A 150 20.48 -33.38 -18.52
C PRO A 150 20.36 -33.50 -16.99
N LYS A 151 21.43 -33.98 -16.33
CA LYS A 151 21.54 -33.98 -14.87
C LYS A 151 21.33 -32.58 -14.29
N THR A 152 20.23 -32.40 -13.56
CA THR A 152 19.83 -31.12 -12.94
C THR A 152 19.46 -31.25 -11.45
N THR A 153 20.20 -32.09 -10.72
CA THR A 153 20.13 -32.16 -9.25
C THR A 153 20.92 -31.01 -8.62
N ALA A 154 20.29 -29.85 -8.47
CA ALA A 154 20.80 -28.80 -7.59
C ALA A 154 20.79 -29.30 -6.14
N SER A 155 21.93 -29.23 -5.45
CA SER A 155 22.07 -29.74 -4.07
C SER A 155 21.15 -28.98 -3.09
N SER A 156 20.50 -29.72 -2.18
CA SER A 156 19.68 -29.17 -1.10
C SER A 156 20.49 -28.69 0.12
N ALA A 157 21.81 -28.89 0.11
CA ALA A 157 22.70 -28.49 1.21
C ALA A 157 22.73 -26.97 1.39
N GLY A 158 22.08 -26.46 2.44
CA GLY A 158 22.05 -25.04 2.83
C GLY A 158 20.67 -24.38 2.88
N LEU A 159 19.59 -25.11 2.57
CA LEU A 159 18.21 -24.61 2.66
C LEU A 159 17.61 -24.86 4.05
N GLY A 160 16.85 -23.89 4.59
CA GLY A 160 16.15 -24.04 5.87
C GLY A 160 14.96 -25.02 5.80
N LEU A 161 14.50 -25.56 6.93
CA LEU A 161 13.42 -26.56 6.96
C LEU A 161 12.13 -26.06 6.28
N ASN A 162 11.71 -24.82 6.56
CA ASN A 162 10.51 -24.21 5.98
C ASN A 162 10.69 -23.95 4.46
N GLU A 163 11.90 -23.59 4.02
CA GLU A 163 12.29 -23.41 2.62
C GLU A 163 12.22 -24.76 1.86
N GLN A 164 12.68 -25.86 2.48
CA GLN A 164 12.54 -27.22 1.94
C GLN A 164 11.07 -27.65 1.85
N GLN A 165 10.29 -27.49 2.94
CA GLN A 165 8.87 -27.85 2.95
C GLN A 165 8.04 -27.06 1.92
N PHE A 166 8.31 -25.75 1.78
CA PHE A 166 7.70 -24.94 0.73
C PHE A 166 8.00 -25.52 -0.66
N LEU A 167 9.27 -25.79 -0.96
CA LEU A 167 9.67 -26.34 -2.25
C LEU A 167 9.00 -27.68 -2.56
N THR A 168 8.94 -28.60 -1.60
CA THR A 168 8.21 -29.89 -1.75
C THR A 168 6.72 -29.66 -2.04
N LYS A 169 6.07 -28.69 -1.39
CA LYS A 169 4.66 -28.34 -1.66
C LYS A 169 4.47 -27.76 -3.07
N VAL A 170 5.35 -26.87 -3.56
CA VAL A 170 5.26 -26.33 -4.93
C VAL A 170 5.54 -27.41 -5.97
N GLU A 171 6.54 -28.26 -5.76
CA GLU A 171 6.88 -29.36 -6.68
C GLU A 171 5.73 -30.38 -6.76
N SER A 172 5.06 -30.68 -5.63
CA SER A 172 3.83 -31.49 -5.59
C SER A 172 2.64 -30.83 -6.30
N PHE A 173 2.48 -29.50 -6.16
CA PHE A 173 1.44 -28.73 -6.88
C PHE A 173 1.69 -28.76 -8.40
N LEU A 174 2.95 -28.66 -8.83
CA LEU A 174 3.35 -28.69 -10.24
C LEU A 174 3.17 -30.06 -10.90
N GLN A 175 3.23 -31.16 -10.13
CA GLN A 175 2.88 -32.49 -10.64
C GLN A 175 1.37 -32.59 -10.96
N LYS A 176 0.50 -31.89 -10.22
CA LYS A 176 -0.95 -31.87 -10.46
C LYS A 176 -1.40 -30.93 -11.60
N LYS A 177 -0.56 -29.98 -12.02
CA LYS A 177 -0.85 -28.99 -13.08
C LYS A 177 -0.18 -29.34 -14.42
N GLN A 178 -0.08 -30.63 -14.76
CA GLN A 178 0.70 -31.14 -15.90
C GLN A 178 0.36 -30.54 -17.28
N SER A 179 -0.85 -30.01 -17.50
CA SER A 179 -1.33 -29.55 -18.81
C SER A 179 -0.99 -28.10 -19.19
N ASP A 180 -0.44 -27.28 -18.27
CA ASP A 180 -0.08 -25.89 -18.57
C ASP A 180 1.43 -25.65 -18.45
N HIS A 181 2.11 -25.73 -19.60
CA HIS A 181 3.55 -25.51 -19.69
C HIS A 181 3.97 -24.08 -19.32
N VAL A 182 3.15 -23.07 -19.59
CA VAL A 182 3.50 -21.65 -19.38
C VAL A 182 3.44 -21.29 -17.89
N ILE A 183 2.38 -21.73 -17.19
CA ILE A 183 2.28 -21.61 -15.74
C ILE A 183 3.35 -22.47 -15.05
N ARG A 184 3.60 -23.69 -15.55
CA ARG A 184 4.67 -24.56 -15.05
C ARG A 184 6.03 -23.86 -15.11
N ASP A 185 6.42 -23.30 -16.25
CA ASP A 185 7.72 -22.64 -16.42
C ASP A 185 7.82 -21.36 -15.58
N ALA A 186 6.74 -20.59 -15.44
CA ALA A 186 6.70 -19.42 -14.57
C ALA A 186 6.86 -19.78 -13.08
N LEU A 187 6.27 -20.89 -12.63
CA LEU A 187 6.40 -21.41 -11.26
C LEU A 187 7.74 -22.13 -11.02
N MET A 188 8.29 -22.82 -12.02
CA MET A 188 9.67 -23.34 -11.97
C MET A 188 10.68 -22.20 -11.86
N ASP A 189 10.44 -21.07 -12.51
CA ASP A 189 11.25 -19.86 -12.30
C ASP A 189 11.04 -19.24 -10.91
N VAL A 190 9.83 -19.28 -10.32
CA VAL A 190 9.66 -18.92 -8.90
C VAL A 190 10.51 -19.82 -8.00
N ILE A 191 10.50 -21.14 -8.21
CA ILE A 191 11.34 -22.11 -7.50
C ILE A 191 12.83 -21.78 -7.69
N ASN A 192 13.27 -21.49 -8.91
CA ASN A 192 14.66 -21.18 -9.20
C ASN A 192 15.09 -19.84 -8.60
N ARG A 193 14.23 -18.81 -8.64
CA ARG A 193 14.46 -17.51 -7.95
C ARG A 193 14.46 -17.65 -6.43
N ALA A 194 13.78 -18.65 -5.86
CA ALA A 194 13.87 -18.97 -4.42
C ALA A 194 15.19 -19.69 -4.10
N LYS A 195 15.49 -20.80 -4.81
CA LYS A 195 16.72 -21.60 -4.66
C LYS A 195 18.00 -20.79 -4.92
N SER A 196 17.94 -19.70 -5.69
CA SER A 196 19.08 -18.80 -6.00
C SER A 196 19.14 -17.51 -5.16
N ARG A 197 18.40 -17.42 -4.04
CA ARG A 197 18.45 -16.25 -3.13
C ARG A 197 19.81 -16.09 -2.47
N THR A 198 20.64 -15.23 -3.06
CA THR A 198 21.93 -14.83 -2.54
C THR A 198 21.82 -14.22 -1.13
N VAL A 199 22.94 -14.19 -0.40
CA VAL A 199 23.03 -13.51 0.91
C VAL A 199 22.60 -12.03 0.82
N HIS A 200 22.75 -11.38 -0.33
CA HIS A 200 22.26 -10.01 -0.56
C HIS A 200 20.72 -9.94 -0.70
N TRP A 201 20.04 -10.98 -1.18
CA TRP A 201 18.57 -11.08 -1.07
C TRP A 201 18.15 -11.37 0.38
N LYS A 202 18.89 -12.23 1.10
CA LYS A 202 18.70 -12.52 2.54
C LYS A 202 19.17 -11.38 3.47
N ARG A 203 19.27 -10.13 2.97
CA ARG A 203 19.49 -8.93 3.78
C ARG A 203 18.24 -8.67 4.63
N HIS A 204 18.40 -8.56 5.96
CA HIS A 204 17.33 -8.71 6.97
C HIS A 204 15.95 -8.12 6.63
N GLU A 205 15.87 -6.94 6.01
CA GLU A 205 14.59 -6.29 5.66
C GLU A 205 13.71 -7.11 4.69
N ARG A 206 14.30 -8.04 3.92
CA ARG A 206 13.63 -8.95 2.97
C ARG A 206 13.60 -10.42 3.44
N GLU A 207 14.23 -10.72 4.57
CA GLU A 207 14.15 -12.03 5.21
C GLU A 207 12.73 -12.29 5.71
N SER A 208 12.21 -13.48 5.50
CA SER A 208 10.83 -13.86 5.84
C SER A 208 10.73 -15.32 6.27
N GLN A 209 9.70 -15.67 7.05
CA GLN A 209 9.26 -17.06 7.21
C GLN A 209 8.73 -17.55 5.86
N GLN A 210 9.05 -18.78 5.45
CA GLN A 210 8.49 -19.38 4.24
C GLN A 210 7.16 -20.06 4.55
N ASP A 211 6.12 -19.76 3.78
CA ASP A 211 4.83 -20.43 3.84
C ASP A 211 4.24 -20.69 2.44
N SER A 212 3.38 -21.69 2.38
CA SER A 212 2.62 -22.17 1.24
C SER A 212 1.27 -21.49 0.99
N GLN A 213 0.82 -20.53 1.82
CA GLN A 213 -0.49 -19.87 1.69
C GLN A 213 -0.86 -19.46 0.27
N SER A 214 0.08 -18.90 -0.50
CA SER A 214 -0.17 -18.45 -1.88
C SER A 214 -0.63 -19.56 -2.84
N LEU A 215 -0.27 -20.82 -2.60
CA LEU A 215 -0.67 -21.97 -3.44
C LEU A 215 -2.19 -22.21 -3.38
N ASN A 216 -2.83 -21.88 -2.26
CA ASN A 216 -4.28 -21.98 -2.08
C ASN A 216 -5.07 -21.12 -3.08
N TYR A 217 -4.46 -20.06 -3.61
CA TYR A 217 -5.08 -19.11 -4.53
C TYR A 217 -4.68 -19.35 -6.00
N LEU A 218 -3.91 -20.40 -6.32
CA LEU A 218 -3.48 -20.73 -7.70
C LEU A 218 -4.37 -21.79 -8.38
N LYS A 219 -5.58 -22.04 -7.88
CA LYS A 219 -6.50 -23.04 -8.46
C LYS A 219 -7.01 -22.60 -9.84
N CYS A 220 -7.56 -21.39 -9.94
CA CYS A 220 -8.13 -20.83 -11.17
C CYS A 220 -7.10 -20.67 -12.31
N PRO A 221 -7.39 -21.14 -13.55
CA PRO A 221 -6.48 -20.96 -14.69
C PRO A 221 -6.29 -19.51 -15.15
N THR A 222 -7.33 -18.67 -15.09
CA THR A 222 -7.31 -17.30 -15.64
C THR A 222 -6.85 -16.21 -14.66
N SER A 223 -6.41 -16.59 -13.47
CA SER A 223 -6.17 -15.68 -12.34
C SER A 223 -5.19 -14.53 -12.63
N VAL A 224 -5.39 -13.39 -11.94
CA VAL A 224 -4.42 -12.28 -11.89
C VAL A 224 -3.03 -12.74 -11.43
N ARG A 225 -2.93 -13.79 -10.61
CA ARG A 225 -1.63 -14.38 -10.22
C ARG A 225 -0.93 -15.03 -11.41
N ASN A 226 -1.64 -15.76 -12.26
CA ASN A 226 -1.04 -16.36 -13.46
C ASN A 226 -0.61 -15.26 -14.44
N LYS A 227 -1.38 -14.18 -14.58
CA LYS A 227 -0.97 -12.97 -15.32
C LYS A 227 0.28 -12.33 -14.70
N MET A 228 0.34 -12.20 -13.37
CA MET A 228 1.47 -11.60 -12.65
C MET A 228 2.76 -12.44 -12.75
N LEU A 229 2.64 -13.76 -12.69
CA LEU A 229 3.74 -14.73 -12.83
C LEU A 229 4.33 -14.76 -14.24
N THR A 230 3.51 -14.54 -15.28
CA THR A 230 3.94 -14.57 -16.68
C THR A 230 4.42 -13.20 -17.19
N THR A 231 3.82 -12.10 -16.71
CA THR A 231 4.15 -10.73 -17.15
C THR A 231 5.51 -10.26 -16.60
N PRO A 232 6.50 -9.87 -17.43
CA PRO A 232 7.88 -9.60 -16.98
C PRO A 232 8.03 -8.55 -15.87
N LEU A 233 7.20 -7.49 -15.86
CA LEU A 233 7.26 -6.43 -14.85
C LEU A 233 6.88 -6.92 -13.44
N THR A 234 5.93 -7.85 -13.35
CA THR A 234 5.36 -8.36 -12.10
C THR A 234 5.96 -9.70 -11.70
N ARG A 235 6.45 -10.51 -12.64
CA ARG A 235 7.15 -11.78 -12.39
C ARG A 235 8.32 -11.61 -11.43
N ASN A 236 9.08 -10.52 -11.60
CA ASN A 236 10.22 -10.16 -10.74
C ASN A 236 9.81 -9.48 -9.41
N LYS A 237 8.52 -9.14 -9.23
CA LYS A 237 7.94 -8.59 -8.00
C LYS A 237 7.18 -9.64 -7.20
N PHE A 238 6.63 -10.66 -7.85
CA PHE A 238 5.82 -11.70 -7.22
C PHE A 238 6.69 -12.69 -6.45
N VAL A 239 6.37 -12.86 -5.17
CA VAL A 239 7.05 -13.76 -4.23
C VAL A 239 5.98 -14.69 -3.66
N LEU A 240 6.12 -15.99 -3.92
CA LEU A 240 5.08 -17.00 -3.68
C LEU A 240 5.12 -17.56 -2.25
N ASP A 241 6.29 -17.55 -1.63
CA ASP A 241 6.59 -18.13 -0.31
C ASP A 241 6.39 -17.16 0.87
N THR A 242 5.99 -15.92 0.63
CA THR A 242 5.68 -14.98 1.72
C THR A 242 4.32 -15.31 2.32
N PRO A 243 4.21 -15.53 3.66
CA PRO A 243 2.92 -15.70 4.32
C PRO A 243 2.05 -14.45 4.16
N ILE A 244 0.76 -14.65 3.91
CA ILE A 244 -0.18 -13.56 3.63
C ILE A 244 -0.90 -13.14 4.92
N LEU A 245 -1.45 -14.12 5.64
CA LEU A 245 -2.09 -13.96 6.95
C LEU A 245 -1.20 -14.53 8.07
N ALA A 246 -1.18 -13.84 9.21
CA ALA A 246 -0.61 -14.31 10.47
C ALA A 246 -1.68 -14.96 11.33
N TRP A 247 -1.35 -16.12 11.87
CA TRP A 247 -2.22 -17.04 12.61
C TRP A 247 -1.28 -18.05 13.33
N ASP A 248 -1.75 -19.04 14.11
CA ASP A 248 -0.91 -19.68 15.17
C ASP A 248 0.45 -20.29 14.75
N GLU A 249 0.56 -21.01 13.61
CA GLU A 249 1.84 -21.55 13.07
C GLU A 249 2.89 -20.46 12.71
N HIS A 250 2.55 -19.17 12.82
CA HIS A 250 3.46 -18.03 12.66
C HIS A 250 3.96 -17.44 14.00
N TYR A 251 3.72 -18.11 15.13
CA TYR A 251 4.24 -17.71 16.44
C TYR A 251 5.23 -18.74 17.01
N THR A 252 6.50 -18.32 17.15
CA THR A 252 7.47 -18.91 18.09
C THR A 252 8.27 -17.78 18.76
N HIS A 253 9.03 -18.10 19.81
CA HIS A 253 9.92 -17.13 20.46
C HIS A 253 11.03 -16.64 19.51
N GLU A 254 11.58 -17.53 18.68
CA GLU A 254 12.61 -17.23 17.69
C GLU A 254 12.07 -16.28 16.60
N GLU A 255 10.85 -16.54 16.13
CA GLU A 255 10.15 -15.65 15.19
C GLU A 255 9.80 -14.30 15.85
N TYR A 256 9.49 -14.29 17.15
CA TYR A 256 9.36 -13.04 17.91
C TYR A 256 10.68 -12.25 17.94
N LEU A 257 11.79 -12.88 18.30
CA LEU A 257 13.12 -12.25 18.26
C LEU A 257 13.55 -11.83 16.84
N ARG A 258 13.05 -12.49 15.79
CA ARG A 258 13.25 -12.09 14.39
C ARG A 258 12.46 -10.84 14.05
N LEU A 259 11.18 -10.77 14.42
CA LEU A 259 10.27 -9.67 14.08
C LEU A 259 10.39 -8.46 15.02
N ALA A 260 10.91 -8.62 16.24
CA ALA A 260 11.25 -7.54 17.17
C ALA A 260 12.33 -6.57 16.62
N LYS A 261 12.93 -6.87 15.47
CA LYS A 261 13.89 -6.02 14.73
C LYS A 261 13.21 -4.95 13.86
N PHE A 262 11.88 -4.98 13.71
CA PHE A 262 11.14 -4.07 12.82
C PHE A 262 9.94 -3.42 13.53
N HIS A 263 9.83 -2.10 13.40
CA HIS A 263 8.79 -1.28 14.02
C HIS A 263 7.46 -1.28 13.25
N GLY A 264 6.41 -0.82 13.93
CA GLY A 264 5.09 -0.52 13.37
C GLY A 264 4.46 -1.73 12.69
N ILE A 265 4.15 -1.59 11.40
CA ILE A 265 3.52 -2.64 10.60
C ILE A 265 4.49 -3.73 10.12
N PHE A 266 5.80 -3.51 10.25
CA PHE A 266 6.82 -4.33 9.61
C PHE A 266 7.33 -5.47 10.49
N GLY A 267 6.92 -5.52 11.75
CA GLY A 267 7.29 -6.54 12.72
C GLY A 267 6.67 -6.22 14.07
N TRP A 268 7.41 -6.56 15.13
CA TRP A 268 6.90 -6.61 16.49
C TRP A 268 7.72 -5.79 17.50
N GLN A 269 8.67 -4.96 17.04
CA GLN A 269 9.58 -4.18 17.90
C GLN A 269 8.87 -3.34 18.99
N ASP A 270 7.69 -2.80 18.67
CA ASP A 270 6.92 -1.95 19.59
C ASP A 270 5.99 -2.76 20.53
N SER A 271 5.95 -4.09 20.41
CA SER A 271 4.90 -4.96 20.95
C SER A 271 5.43 -5.96 21.97
N ASN A 272 4.65 -6.24 23.02
CA ASN A 272 4.96 -7.30 23.97
C ASN A 272 4.68 -8.68 23.34
N GLU A 273 5.63 -9.60 23.46
CA GLU A 273 5.47 -11.02 23.07
C GLU A 273 4.20 -11.64 23.63
N THR A 274 3.83 -11.31 24.88
CA THR A 274 2.64 -11.84 25.56
C THR A 274 1.35 -11.50 24.81
N ASP A 275 1.24 -10.28 24.27
CA ASP A 275 0.07 -9.85 23.49
C ASP A 275 0.03 -10.51 22.10
N ILE A 276 1.20 -10.74 21.50
CA ILE A 276 1.35 -11.43 20.22
C ILE A 276 0.96 -12.89 20.37
N ALA A 277 1.52 -13.59 21.36
CA ALA A 277 1.17 -14.96 21.71
C ALA A 277 -0.33 -15.09 22.00
N SER A 278 -0.87 -14.23 22.87
CA SER A 278 -2.30 -14.23 23.24
C SER A 278 -3.25 -13.90 22.08
N SER A 279 -2.75 -13.22 21.03
CA SER A 279 -3.50 -12.97 19.79
C SER A 279 -3.42 -14.16 18.84
N LEU A 280 -2.21 -14.60 18.48
CA LEU A 280 -1.99 -15.60 17.43
C LEU A 280 -2.46 -17.00 17.85
N THR A 281 -2.28 -17.39 19.12
CA THR A 281 -2.83 -18.66 19.66
C THR A 281 -4.37 -18.67 19.81
N LYS A 282 -5.05 -17.58 19.45
CA LYS A 282 -6.51 -17.51 19.28
C LYS A 282 -6.94 -17.42 17.81
N LEU A 283 -6.00 -17.57 16.89
CA LEU A 283 -6.21 -17.65 15.45
C LEU A 283 -5.63 -18.99 14.98
N ASP A 284 -6.17 -20.09 15.49
CA ASP A 284 -5.70 -21.48 15.34
C ASP A 284 -6.41 -22.26 14.21
N SER A 285 -7.57 -21.76 13.78
CA SER A 285 -8.47 -22.48 12.86
C SER A 285 -8.07 -22.37 11.38
N PRO A 286 -8.52 -23.30 10.50
CA PRO A 286 -8.44 -23.16 9.05
C PRO A 286 -9.03 -21.85 8.51
N HIS A 287 -10.01 -21.26 9.21
CA HIS A 287 -10.59 -19.97 8.84
C HIS A 287 -9.63 -18.79 9.02
N ASN A 288 -8.55 -18.95 9.79
CA ASN A 288 -7.51 -17.93 9.93
C ASN A 288 -6.39 -18.07 8.89
N ARG A 289 -6.26 -19.25 8.26
CA ARG A 289 -5.25 -19.58 7.22
C ARG A 289 -5.61 -19.11 5.81
N TYR A 290 -6.89 -18.80 5.56
CA TYR A 290 -7.43 -18.54 4.22
C TYR A 290 -8.39 -17.35 4.23
N LEU A 291 -8.31 -16.49 3.21
CA LEU A 291 -9.09 -15.25 3.18
C LEU A 291 -10.58 -15.51 2.94
N PHE A 292 -10.90 -16.39 2.00
CA PHE A 292 -12.27 -16.76 1.61
C PHE A 292 -12.78 -17.97 2.41
N ASP A 293 -12.59 -17.91 3.73
CA ASP A 293 -12.86 -18.98 4.68
C ASP A 293 -14.30 -19.54 4.68
N ASN A 294 -15.26 -18.79 4.13
CA ASN A 294 -16.64 -19.20 3.94
C ASN A 294 -16.82 -20.23 2.81
N ARG A 295 -15.78 -20.50 2.01
CA ARG A 295 -15.75 -21.55 0.97
C ARG A 295 -15.14 -22.87 1.46
N LEU A 296 -14.65 -22.94 2.71
CA LEU A 296 -14.00 -24.13 3.24
C LEU A 296 -15.01 -25.24 3.55
N VAL A 297 -14.86 -26.38 2.89
CA VAL A 297 -15.58 -27.62 3.19
C VAL A 297 -14.66 -28.53 4.00
N ASN A 298 -15.07 -28.93 5.21
CA ASN A 298 -14.27 -29.72 6.14
C ASN A 298 -12.85 -29.14 6.37
N GLY A 299 -12.76 -27.81 6.49
CA GLY A 299 -11.50 -27.07 6.68
C GLY A 299 -10.60 -26.99 5.44
N LYS A 300 -11.07 -27.41 4.26
CA LYS A 300 -10.28 -27.45 3.01
C LYS A 300 -10.99 -26.69 1.88
N ILE A 301 -10.21 -26.16 0.95
CA ILE A 301 -10.74 -25.49 -0.26
C ILE A 301 -11.14 -26.57 -1.27
N PRO A 302 -12.39 -26.59 -1.80
CA PRO A 302 -12.86 -27.59 -2.77
C PRO A 302 -11.99 -27.68 -4.03
N GLU A 303 -12.02 -28.82 -4.75
CA GLU A 303 -11.22 -28.99 -5.97
C GLU A 303 -11.89 -28.37 -7.21
N ASP A 304 -13.22 -28.30 -7.21
CA ASP A 304 -14.11 -27.65 -8.18
C ASP A 304 -14.36 -26.15 -7.88
N ASP A 305 -13.56 -25.56 -6.99
CA ASP A 305 -13.77 -24.20 -6.48
C ASP A 305 -13.64 -23.13 -7.58
N LYS A 306 -14.76 -22.46 -7.89
CA LYS A 306 -14.88 -21.45 -8.96
C LYS A 306 -13.93 -20.26 -8.75
N CYS A 307 -13.38 -19.73 -9.84
CA CYS A 307 -12.58 -18.50 -9.83
C CYS A 307 -13.27 -17.35 -9.08
N ILE A 308 -12.49 -16.58 -8.32
CA ILE A 308 -13.00 -15.56 -7.38
C ILE A 308 -12.90 -14.14 -7.97
N THR A 309 -14.03 -13.47 -8.16
CA THR A 309 -14.11 -12.05 -8.54
C THR A 309 -14.16 -11.13 -7.32
N CYS A 310 -13.42 -10.01 -7.36
CA CYS A 310 -13.36 -9.07 -6.25
C CYS A 310 -13.47 -7.61 -6.69
N ALA A 311 -14.37 -6.87 -6.03
CA ALA A 311 -14.38 -5.41 -6.07
C ALA A 311 -13.50 -4.86 -4.94
N VAL A 312 -12.60 -3.92 -5.27
CA VAL A 312 -11.69 -3.27 -4.33
C VAL A 312 -11.94 -1.77 -4.33
N ILE A 313 -12.49 -1.25 -3.22
CA ILE A 313 -13.04 0.11 -3.14
C ILE A 313 -12.18 0.99 -2.23
N GLY A 314 -11.41 1.88 -2.84
CA GLY A 314 -10.77 3.02 -2.19
C GLY A 314 -11.76 4.19 -2.05
N ASN A 315 -11.46 5.13 -1.16
CA ASN A 315 -12.43 6.18 -0.81
C ASN A 315 -12.42 7.41 -1.72
N GLY A 316 -11.63 7.42 -2.81
CA GLY A 316 -11.36 8.61 -3.63
C GLY A 316 -12.60 9.22 -4.29
N GLY A 317 -12.63 10.56 -4.39
CA GLY A 317 -13.76 11.34 -4.93
C GLY A 317 -14.21 11.02 -6.36
N ILE A 318 -13.42 10.25 -7.11
CA ILE A 318 -13.79 9.77 -8.45
C ILE A 318 -15.08 8.92 -8.45
N LEU A 319 -15.53 8.39 -7.31
CA LEU A 319 -16.77 7.62 -7.22
C LEU A 319 -18.06 8.45 -7.04
N ASN A 320 -18.00 9.72 -6.63
CA ASN A 320 -19.21 10.53 -6.40
C ASN A 320 -19.94 10.85 -7.73
N GLY A 321 -21.16 10.35 -7.92
CA GLY A 321 -21.87 10.38 -9.20
C GLY A 321 -21.20 9.53 -10.28
N SER A 322 -20.69 8.35 -9.92
CA SER A 322 -20.14 7.33 -10.85
C SER A 322 -21.13 6.22 -11.20
N LYS A 323 -22.18 6.03 -10.39
CA LYS A 323 -23.21 4.98 -10.53
C LYS A 323 -22.68 3.54 -10.61
N LYS A 324 -21.53 3.27 -9.96
CA LYS A 324 -20.82 1.97 -10.01
C LYS A 324 -21.28 0.94 -8.97
N GLY A 325 -22.22 1.27 -8.09
CA GLY A 325 -22.60 0.41 -6.96
C GLY A 325 -23.14 -0.96 -7.36
N LYS A 326 -23.97 -1.03 -8.43
CA LYS A 326 -24.48 -2.31 -8.96
C LYS A 326 -23.38 -3.19 -9.58
N GLU A 327 -22.33 -2.58 -10.12
CA GLU A 327 -21.18 -3.28 -10.70
C GLU A 327 -20.25 -3.81 -9.59
N ILE A 328 -20.05 -3.00 -8.54
CA ILE A 328 -19.33 -3.37 -7.31
C ILE A 328 -20.03 -4.55 -6.62
N ASP A 329 -21.32 -4.43 -6.33
CA ASP A 329 -22.11 -5.44 -5.59
C ASP A 329 -22.34 -6.74 -6.39
N ALA A 330 -21.98 -6.79 -7.68
CA ALA A 330 -22.04 -7.99 -8.52
C ALA A 330 -20.79 -8.90 -8.42
N ASN A 331 -19.73 -8.48 -7.74
CA ASN A 331 -18.53 -9.31 -7.52
C ASN A 331 -18.77 -10.32 -6.39
N ASP A 332 -18.05 -11.46 -6.36
CA ASP A 332 -18.18 -12.44 -5.27
C ASP A 332 -17.89 -11.78 -3.91
N TYR A 333 -16.75 -11.06 -3.83
CA TYR A 333 -16.29 -10.39 -2.61
C TYR A 333 -16.08 -8.88 -2.81
N VAL A 334 -16.39 -8.12 -1.76
CA VAL A 334 -16.31 -6.65 -1.76
C VAL A 334 -15.39 -6.17 -0.64
N PHE A 335 -14.27 -5.53 -1.01
CA PHE A 335 -13.23 -5.04 -0.12
C PHE A 335 -13.34 -3.52 0.08
N ARG A 336 -13.51 -3.06 1.31
CA ARG A 336 -13.61 -1.63 1.66
C ARG A 336 -12.61 -1.25 2.75
N VAL A 337 -12.25 0.04 2.82
CA VAL A 337 -11.16 0.53 3.69
C VAL A 337 -11.51 1.81 4.45
N ASN A 338 -11.02 1.95 5.68
CA ASN A 338 -11.14 3.19 6.49
C ASN A 338 -12.60 3.72 6.56
N THR A 339 -12.87 4.95 6.13
CA THR A 339 -14.22 5.55 6.11
C THR A 339 -15.08 4.97 4.97
N ALA A 340 -15.49 3.71 5.08
CA ALA A 340 -16.27 2.98 4.09
C ALA A 340 -17.78 3.35 4.16
N LEU A 341 -18.14 4.60 3.87
CA LEU A 341 -19.50 5.09 3.97
C LEU A 341 -20.37 4.64 2.77
N THR A 342 -21.16 3.59 2.95
CA THR A 342 -22.15 3.14 1.95
C THR A 342 -23.48 3.90 2.06
N GLU A 343 -23.93 4.24 3.27
CA GLU A 343 -25.21 4.91 3.55
C GLU A 343 -25.34 6.25 2.79
N GLY A 344 -26.29 6.31 1.85
CA GLY A 344 -26.53 7.48 0.98
C GLY A 344 -25.59 7.61 -0.22
N TYR A 345 -24.77 6.59 -0.49
CA TYR A 345 -23.84 6.51 -1.62
C TYR A 345 -23.97 5.17 -2.37
N GLU A 346 -25.02 4.39 -2.13
CA GLU A 346 -25.18 3.01 -2.58
C GLU A 346 -25.22 2.88 -4.11
N GLU A 347 -25.75 3.88 -4.83
CA GLU A 347 -25.71 3.91 -6.30
C GLU A 347 -24.27 4.01 -6.83
N ASP A 348 -23.38 4.70 -6.11
CA ASP A 348 -22.00 4.94 -6.51
C ASP A 348 -21.04 3.85 -6.05
N VAL A 349 -21.10 3.47 -4.77
CA VAL A 349 -20.11 2.62 -4.10
C VAL A 349 -20.65 1.24 -3.74
N GLY A 350 -21.93 0.98 -3.94
CA GLY A 350 -22.58 -0.29 -3.57
C GLY A 350 -22.88 -0.37 -2.08
N SER A 351 -23.56 -1.44 -1.70
CA SER A 351 -24.06 -1.71 -0.35
C SER A 351 -23.23 -2.76 0.39
N ARG A 352 -22.74 -3.79 -0.30
CA ARG A 352 -22.13 -4.99 0.30
C ARG A 352 -20.72 -4.73 0.83
N THR A 353 -20.32 -5.42 1.89
CA THR A 353 -18.94 -5.45 2.42
C THR A 353 -18.57 -6.85 2.90
N SER A 354 -17.68 -7.55 2.18
CA SER A 354 -17.18 -8.86 2.61
C SER A 354 -15.94 -8.73 3.49
N PHE A 355 -15.06 -7.79 3.15
CA PHE A 355 -13.81 -7.51 3.86
C PHE A 355 -13.72 -6.04 4.20
N TYR A 356 -13.65 -5.72 5.50
CA TYR A 356 -13.40 -4.37 5.98
C TYR A 356 -11.97 -4.25 6.51
N CYS A 357 -11.15 -3.50 5.79
CA CYS A 357 -9.71 -3.39 5.96
C CYS A 357 -9.30 -2.10 6.69
N PHE A 358 -8.42 -2.20 7.68
CA PHE A 358 -7.95 -1.04 8.43
C PHE A 358 -6.63 -1.29 9.15
N GLY A 359 -5.94 -0.20 9.49
CA GLY A 359 -5.01 -0.17 10.61
C GLY A 359 -5.68 0.44 11.84
N MET A 360 -5.32 -0.02 13.05
CA MET A 360 -5.99 0.39 14.29
C MET A 360 -5.89 1.89 14.54
N ILE A 361 -4.75 2.50 14.21
CA ILE A 361 -4.54 3.94 14.31
C ILE A 361 -5.52 4.69 13.39
N THR A 362 -5.70 4.22 12.15
CA THR A 362 -6.60 4.85 11.18
C THR A 362 -8.07 4.62 11.53
N LEU A 363 -8.45 3.43 12.00
CA LEU A 363 -9.83 3.12 12.41
C LEU A 363 -10.29 4.02 13.56
N SER A 364 -9.43 4.23 14.56
CA SER A 364 -9.69 5.18 15.66
C SER A 364 -9.88 6.62 15.15
N ASN A 365 -9.03 7.08 14.23
CA ASN A 365 -9.17 8.40 13.60
C ASN A 365 -10.47 8.51 12.77
N THR A 366 -10.86 7.44 12.07
CA THR A 366 -12.11 7.36 11.29
C THR A 366 -13.33 7.50 12.18
N LEU A 367 -13.39 6.73 13.28
CA LEU A 367 -14.48 6.82 14.28
C LEU A 367 -14.52 8.21 14.96
N ALA A 368 -13.36 8.78 15.33
CA ALA A 368 -13.27 10.13 15.87
C ALA A 368 -13.76 11.21 14.88
N GLY A 369 -13.68 10.96 13.58
CA GLY A 369 -14.20 11.81 12.51
C GLY A 369 -15.69 11.61 12.18
N GLY A 370 -16.34 10.59 12.75
CA GLY A 370 -17.70 10.15 12.39
C GLY A 370 -18.78 11.21 12.50
N TRP A 371 -18.60 12.21 13.36
CA TRP A 371 -19.51 13.36 13.48
C TRP A 371 -19.50 14.29 12.27
N LYS A 372 -18.41 14.33 11.49
CA LYS A 372 -18.33 15.08 10.22
C LYS A 372 -18.82 14.26 9.03
N THR A 373 -18.42 13.00 8.97
CA THR A 373 -18.64 12.11 7.81
C THR A 373 -19.96 11.32 7.88
N LYS A 374 -20.68 11.38 9.00
CA LYS A 374 -21.76 10.44 9.38
C LYS A 374 -21.32 8.97 9.59
N PHE A 375 -20.03 8.62 9.43
CA PHE A 375 -19.54 7.25 9.64
C PHE A 375 -19.53 6.92 11.15
N LYS A 376 -20.69 6.49 11.68
CA LYS A 376 -20.91 6.22 13.12
C LYS A 376 -20.46 4.83 13.57
N GLN A 377 -20.45 3.86 12.66
CA GLN A 377 -20.17 2.45 12.94
C GLN A 377 -19.45 1.81 11.76
N LEU A 378 -18.79 0.66 12.01
CA LEU A 378 -18.18 -0.16 10.98
C LEU A 378 -19.27 -0.93 10.19
N PRO A 379 -19.00 -1.36 8.95
CA PRO A 379 -19.80 -2.36 8.26
C PRO A 379 -20.00 -3.63 9.12
N ASN A 380 -21.17 -4.27 9.00
CA ASN A 380 -21.60 -5.42 9.79
C ASN A 380 -22.41 -6.43 8.96
N ASP A 381 -22.10 -6.53 7.67
CA ASP A 381 -22.70 -7.48 6.75
C ASP A 381 -22.62 -8.92 7.28
N GLU A 382 -23.58 -9.77 6.90
CA GLU A 382 -23.52 -11.18 7.27
C GLU A 382 -22.26 -11.83 6.67
N GLY A 383 -21.56 -12.61 7.48
CA GLY A 383 -20.30 -13.24 7.08
C GLY A 383 -19.10 -12.28 6.94
N ILE A 384 -19.22 -10.98 7.26
CA ILE A 384 -18.11 -10.02 7.14
C ILE A 384 -16.86 -10.47 7.91
N ARG A 385 -15.69 -10.22 7.30
CA ARG A 385 -14.37 -10.36 7.92
C ARG A 385 -13.70 -9.01 8.13
N TYR A 386 -13.10 -8.84 9.29
CA TYR A 386 -12.32 -7.66 9.66
C TYR A 386 -10.83 -7.94 9.43
N VAL A 387 -10.24 -7.18 8.50
CA VAL A 387 -8.86 -7.38 8.06
C VAL A 387 -7.95 -6.38 8.76
N PHE A 388 -7.16 -6.88 9.71
CA PHE A 388 -6.25 -6.10 10.53
C PHE A 388 -4.90 -5.97 9.82
N PHE A 389 -4.58 -4.77 9.36
CA PHE A 389 -3.24 -4.37 8.97
C PHE A 389 -2.55 -3.84 10.23
N ALA A 390 -1.72 -4.66 10.87
CA ALA A 390 -1.27 -4.48 12.25
C ALA A 390 -0.26 -3.31 12.41
N ASP A 391 -0.73 -2.06 12.29
CA ASP A 391 0.11 -0.86 12.16
C ASP A 391 0.78 -0.34 13.45
N GLY A 392 1.10 -1.26 14.35
CA GLY A 392 1.75 -1.07 15.64
C GLY A 392 1.13 -1.98 16.73
N TYR A 393 1.73 -1.96 17.92
CA TYR A 393 1.35 -2.83 19.05
C TYR A 393 -0.11 -2.75 19.49
N TRP A 394 -0.84 -1.70 19.10
CA TRP A 394 -2.26 -1.58 19.40
C TRP A 394 -3.10 -2.67 18.74
N ALA A 395 -2.66 -3.24 17.61
CA ALA A 395 -3.34 -4.38 17.01
C ALA A 395 -3.31 -5.60 17.95
N TYR A 396 -2.11 -6.03 18.37
CA TYR A 396 -1.93 -7.19 19.24
C TYR A 396 -2.55 -6.98 20.63
N THR A 397 -2.30 -5.85 21.29
CA THR A 397 -2.91 -5.54 22.61
C THR A 397 -4.45 -5.38 22.56
N TYR A 398 -5.04 -5.07 21.39
CA TYR A 398 -6.49 -5.07 21.22
C TYR A 398 -7.02 -6.49 20.98
N LEU A 399 -6.37 -7.26 20.10
CA LEU A 399 -6.72 -8.65 19.77
C LEU A 399 -6.64 -9.57 20.99
N ALA A 400 -5.53 -9.51 21.74
CA ALA A 400 -5.35 -10.22 23.01
C ALA A 400 -6.43 -9.86 24.04
N SER A 401 -6.95 -8.62 24.03
CA SER A 401 -8.09 -8.25 24.88
C SER A 401 -9.40 -8.86 24.39
N VAL A 402 -9.80 -8.63 23.13
CA VAL A 402 -11.15 -9.01 22.66
C VAL A 402 -11.33 -10.51 22.44
N LEU A 403 -10.30 -11.23 21.97
CA LEU A 403 -10.36 -12.68 21.74
C LEU A 403 -10.44 -13.49 23.04
N HIS A 404 -10.07 -12.89 24.18
CA HIS A 404 -10.25 -13.45 25.52
C HIS A 404 -11.44 -12.84 26.27
N GLY A 405 -12.36 -12.17 25.55
CA GLY A 405 -13.63 -11.65 26.09
C GLY A 405 -13.56 -10.27 26.73
N GLY A 406 -12.41 -9.60 26.70
CA GLY A 406 -12.25 -8.21 27.12
C GLY A 406 -12.95 -7.20 26.19
N LYS A 407 -13.02 -5.94 26.64
CA LYS A 407 -13.72 -4.85 25.91
C LYS A 407 -12.85 -4.14 24.86
N GLY A 408 -11.62 -4.60 24.64
CA GLY A 408 -10.64 -3.98 23.75
C GLY A 408 -9.86 -2.85 24.44
N THR A 409 -8.54 -2.88 24.27
CA THR A 409 -7.61 -1.89 24.85
C THR A 409 -7.76 -0.53 24.17
N VAL A 410 -7.76 0.58 24.93
CA VAL A 410 -7.75 1.95 24.37
C VAL A 410 -6.34 2.53 24.48
N LEU A 411 -5.73 2.88 23.35
CA LEU A 411 -4.37 3.43 23.30
C LEU A 411 -4.35 4.91 23.73
N GLY A 412 -4.17 5.16 25.03
CA GLY A 412 -4.05 6.50 25.60
C GLY A 412 -5.24 7.39 25.22
N ASN A 413 -4.98 8.59 24.71
CA ASN A 413 -6.02 9.56 24.32
C ASN A 413 -6.65 9.28 22.94
N ARG A 414 -6.54 8.06 22.40
CA ARG A 414 -7.20 7.68 21.13
C ARG A 414 -8.69 7.39 21.33
N TYR A 415 -9.48 7.61 20.28
CA TYR A 415 -10.91 7.31 20.30
C TYR A 415 -11.13 5.79 20.37
N PRO A 416 -12.00 5.28 21.28
CA PRO A 416 -12.22 3.84 21.44
C PRO A 416 -12.70 3.17 20.15
N VAL A 417 -12.01 2.10 19.75
CA VAL A 417 -12.47 1.23 18.65
C VAL A 417 -13.52 0.26 19.19
N ARG A 418 -14.73 0.30 18.62
CA ARG A 418 -15.84 -0.59 18.94
C ARG A 418 -16.36 -1.24 17.67
N PHE A 419 -16.51 -2.56 17.70
CA PHE A 419 -17.12 -3.32 16.62
C PHE A 419 -18.64 -3.47 16.88
N PRO A 420 -19.46 -3.57 15.82
CA PRO A 420 -20.91 -3.76 15.93
C PRO A 420 -21.33 -5.14 16.48
N LYS A 421 -20.40 -6.11 16.52
CA LYS A 421 -20.55 -7.44 17.14
C LYS A 421 -19.39 -7.76 18.07
N LYS A 422 -19.57 -8.70 19.02
CA LYS A 422 -18.47 -9.29 19.79
C LYS A 422 -17.64 -10.17 18.85
N LEU A 423 -16.42 -9.75 18.53
CA LEU A 423 -15.52 -10.47 17.64
C LEU A 423 -15.22 -11.89 18.12
N GLN A 424 -15.26 -12.85 17.21
CA GLN A 424 -14.73 -14.21 17.35
C GLN A 424 -13.48 -14.38 16.49
N ALA A 425 -12.69 -15.44 16.74
CA ALA A 425 -11.50 -15.76 15.94
C ALA A 425 -11.76 -15.78 14.42
N ASN A 426 -12.88 -16.38 14.00
CA ASN A 426 -13.25 -16.52 12.58
C ASN A 426 -13.60 -15.17 11.91
N ASP A 427 -14.05 -14.15 12.68
CA ASP A 427 -14.31 -12.81 12.14
C ASP A 427 -13.03 -12.11 11.67
N ILE A 428 -11.86 -12.58 12.12
CA ILE A 428 -10.59 -11.86 12.02
C ILE A 428 -9.70 -12.47 10.93
N LYS A 429 -9.04 -11.57 10.18
CA LYS A 429 -7.96 -11.88 9.25
C LYS A 429 -6.82 -10.92 9.56
N LEU A 430 -5.70 -11.41 10.09
CA LEU A 430 -4.56 -10.59 10.47
C LEU A 430 -3.50 -10.70 9.36
N VAL A 431 -3.08 -9.57 8.76
CA VAL A 431 -2.05 -9.61 7.70
C VAL A 431 -0.67 -9.79 8.31
N HIS A 432 0.16 -10.64 7.69
CA HIS A 432 1.48 -10.98 8.21
C HIS A 432 2.48 -9.81 8.05
N PRO A 433 3.31 -9.46 9.06
CA PRO A 433 4.29 -8.38 8.94
C PRO A 433 5.31 -8.57 7.79
N ASP A 434 5.64 -9.83 7.47
CA ASP A 434 6.49 -10.17 6.32
C ASP A 434 5.82 -9.82 4.98
N PHE A 435 4.49 -9.96 4.87
CA PHE A 435 3.73 -9.51 3.70
C PHE A 435 3.85 -7.99 3.57
N GLU A 436 3.72 -7.25 4.67
CA GLU A 436 3.81 -5.78 4.68
C GLU A 436 5.21 -5.27 4.33
N ARG A 437 6.27 -5.92 4.82
CA ARG A 437 7.66 -5.67 4.35
C ARG A 437 7.81 -5.99 2.86
N TYR A 438 7.26 -7.11 2.41
CA TYR A 438 7.25 -7.51 1.00
C TYR A 438 6.52 -6.50 0.10
N LEU A 439 5.36 -5.97 0.51
CA LEU A 439 4.62 -4.94 -0.22
C LEU A 439 5.43 -3.64 -0.36
N LYS A 440 6.03 -3.17 0.75
CA LYS A 440 6.94 -2.02 0.77
C LYS A 440 8.12 -2.19 -0.19
N TRP A 441 8.78 -3.35 -0.15
CA TRP A 441 10.07 -3.57 -0.82
C TRP A 441 9.99 -4.07 -2.27
N SER A 442 8.90 -4.71 -2.67
CA SER A 442 8.78 -5.31 -4.01
C SER A 442 7.75 -4.60 -4.90
N TRP A 443 6.67 -4.04 -4.34
CA TRP A 443 5.58 -3.48 -5.16
C TRP A 443 5.73 -1.97 -5.41
N VAL A 444 5.54 -1.15 -4.37
CA VAL A 444 5.51 0.31 -4.46
C VAL A 444 6.93 0.87 -4.57
N ASN A 445 7.39 1.14 -5.79
CA ASN A 445 8.72 1.71 -6.05
C ASN A 445 8.75 3.21 -5.72
N SER A 446 9.10 3.53 -4.47
CA SER A 446 9.15 4.88 -3.92
C SER A 446 10.57 5.26 -3.49
N THR A 447 10.95 6.52 -3.73
CA THR A 447 12.19 7.11 -3.19
C THR A 447 12.20 7.16 -1.65
N TYR A 448 11.02 7.10 -1.02
CA TYR A 448 10.87 7.11 0.43
C TYR A 448 10.97 5.72 1.08
N GLN A 449 11.22 4.64 0.34
CA GLN A 449 11.29 3.26 0.87
C GLN A 449 12.21 3.10 2.09
N ARG A 450 13.35 3.80 2.14
CA ARG A 450 14.30 3.75 3.28
C ARG A 450 13.85 4.54 4.51
N ASN A 451 12.77 5.34 4.41
CA ASN A 451 12.15 5.93 5.58
C ASN A 451 11.43 4.84 6.37
N GLN A 452 11.69 4.77 7.67
CA GLN A 452 11.05 3.84 8.61
C GLN A 452 9.51 3.91 8.48
N ILE A 453 8.93 5.11 8.63
CA ILE A 453 7.47 5.28 8.58
C ILE A 453 6.84 5.07 7.20
N HIS A 454 7.62 4.94 6.11
CA HIS A 454 7.04 4.75 4.78
C HIS A 454 6.43 3.34 4.63
N ARG A 455 5.15 3.29 4.26
CA ARG A 455 4.41 2.09 3.84
C ARG A 455 3.46 2.42 2.68
N PRO A 456 2.97 1.42 1.93
CA PRO A 456 1.82 1.64 1.05
C PRO A 456 0.60 2.16 1.83
N THR A 457 -0.31 2.88 1.18
CA THR A 457 -1.57 3.33 1.80
C THR A 457 -2.41 2.14 2.28
N THR A 458 -3.33 2.35 3.22
CA THR A 458 -4.27 1.29 3.63
C THR A 458 -5.06 0.73 2.44
N GLY A 459 -5.39 1.57 1.45
CA GLY A 459 -6.00 1.13 0.19
C GLY A 459 -5.02 0.34 -0.69
N GLY A 460 -3.76 0.76 -0.79
CA GLY A 460 -2.71 0.07 -1.53
C GLY A 460 -2.37 -1.31 -0.96
N ILE A 461 -2.32 -1.45 0.37
CA ILE A 461 -2.19 -2.74 1.07
C ILE A 461 -3.38 -3.64 0.71
N MET A 462 -4.61 -3.12 0.81
CA MET A 462 -5.84 -3.87 0.48
C MET A 462 -5.87 -4.34 -0.99
N LEU A 463 -5.47 -3.49 -1.94
CA LEU A 463 -5.42 -3.83 -3.36
C LEU A 463 -4.32 -4.86 -3.66
N LEU A 464 -3.17 -4.76 -3.01
CA LEU A 464 -2.11 -5.76 -3.14
C LEU A 464 -2.51 -7.09 -2.48
N LEU A 465 -3.19 -7.09 -1.33
CA LEU A 465 -3.77 -8.29 -0.72
C LEU A 465 -4.78 -8.96 -1.66
N ALA A 466 -5.68 -8.20 -2.27
CA ALA A 466 -6.63 -8.71 -3.25
C ALA A 466 -5.92 -9.36 -4.45
N LEU A 467 -4.85 -8.76 -4.99
CA LEU A 467 -4.05 -9.35 -6.08
C LEU A 467 -3.42 -10.71 -5.71
N HIS A 468 -3.05 -10.91 -4.44
CA HIS A 468 -2.47 -12.18 -3.99
C HIS A 468 -3.53 -13.24 -3.62
N THR A 469 -4.83 -12.90 -3.65
CA THR A 469 -5.92 -13.78 -3.18
C THR A 469 -7.08 -13.94 -4.17
N CYS A 470 -7.65 -12.86 -4.71
CA CYS A 470 -8.75 -12.86 -5.70
C CYS A 470 -8.27 -13.25 -7.10
N ASP A 471 -9.02 -14.06 -7.86
CA ASP A 471 -8.62 -14.44 -9.23
C ASP A 471 -8.87 -13.33 -10.26
N GLU A 472 -9.89 -12.50 -10.07
CA GLU A 472 -10.13 -11.27 -10.84
C GLU A 472 -10.32 -10.08 -9.91
N VAL A 473 -9.79 -8.92 -10.29
CA VAL A 473 -9.69 -7.72 -9.43
C VAL A 473 -10.18 -6.48 -10.18
N ASN A 474 -11.36 -6.02 -9.79
CA ASN A 474 -12.04 -4.81 -10.26
C ASN A 474 -11.83 -3.69 -9.23
N VAL A 475 -11.37 -2.51 -9.65
CA VAL A 475 -10.78 -1.50 -8.75
C VAL A 475 -11.46 -0.15 -8.88
N TYR A 476 -11.97 0.38 -7.76
CA TYR A 476 -12.87 1.53 -7.69
C TYR A 476 -12.34 2.55 -6.69
N GLY A 477 -12.37 3.85 -7.00
CA GLY A 477 -11.95 4.90 -6.06
C GLY A 477 -10.43 5.04 -5.86
N PHE A 478 -9.63 4.42 -6.71
CA PHE A 478 -8.17 4.58 -6.80
C PHE A 478 -7.77 5.46 -7.99
N GLY A 479 -6.51 5.93 -8.03
CA GLY A 479 -5.85 6.38 -9.27
C GLY A 479 -6.36 7.68 -9.92
N GLY A 480 -7.44 8.27 -9.40
CA GLY A 480 -8.11 9.43 -9.99
C GLY A 480 -7.26 10.71 -10.03
N SER A 481 -7.71 11.68 -10.84
CA SER A 481 -7.10 13.01 -10.87
C SER A 481 -7.48 13.80 -9.62
N TYR A 482 -6.54 13.91 -8.67
CA TYR A 482 -6.62 14.69 -7.42
C TYR A 482 -6.80 16.22 -7.61
N THR A 483 -7.04 16.68 -8.84
CA THR A 483 -7.38 18.06 -9.20
C THR A 483 -8.74 18.20 -9.88
N LYS A 484 -9.40 17.09 -10.21
CA LYS A 484 -10.76 17.05 -10.79
C LYS A 484 -11.80 16.56 -9.79
N PHE A 485 -11.41 15.67 -8.90
CA PHE A 485 -12.26 15.07 -7.87
C PHE A 485 -11.76 15.46 -6.47
N SER A 486 -12.69 15.49 -5.51
CA SER A 486 -12.37 15.69 -4.10
C SER A 486 -11.51 14.53 -3.55
N GLU A 487 -10.88 14.75 -2.39
CA GLU A 487 -10.13 13.71 -1.67
C GLU A 487 -10.98 12.44 -1.44
N HIS A 488 -12.26 12.59 -1.10
CA HIS A 488 -13.20 11.49 -0.88
C HIS A 488 -14.53 11.62 -1.62
N TYR A 489 -15.22 10.50 -1.89
CA TYR A 489 -16.55 10.54 -2.53
C TYR A 489 -17.64 11.14 -1.63
N TYR A 490 -17.51 11.00 -0.31
CA TYR A 490 -18.43 11.54 0.69
C TYR A 490 -18.19 13.02 1.05
N ASP A 491 -17.24 13.69 0.38
CA ASP A 491 -16.98 15.11 0.60
C ASP A 491 -18.12 15.97 0.03
N LYS A 492 -18.82 16.71 0.92
CA LYS A 492 -19.91 17.64 0.54
C LYS A 492 -19.43 18.88 -0.21
N SER A 493 -18.13 19.13 -0.21
CA SER A 493 -17.46 20.29 -0.81
C SER A 493 -16.02 19.89 -1.14
N TYR A 494 -15.47 20.38 -2.25
CA TYR A 494 -14.15 19.97 -2.72
C TYR A 494 -13.04 20.15 -1.66
N ASN A 495 -12.50 19.03 -1.21
CA ASN A 495 -11.30 18.93 -0.38
C ASN A 495 -10.13 18.50 -1.28
N LYS A 496 -9.01 19.22 -1.20
CA LYS A 496 -7.80 18.86 -1.96
C LYS A 496 -7.07 17.70 -1.27
N HIS A 497 -6.74 16.66 -2.04
CA HIS A 497 -5.99 15.48 -1.59
C HIS A 497 -4.71 15.82 -0.81
N VAL A 498 -4.55 15.20 0.36
CA VAL A 498 -3.42 15.40 1.28
C VAL A 498 -2.38 14.29 1.12
N ASN A 499 -1.15 14.68 0.75
CA ASN A 499 -0.01 13.77 0.77
C ASN A 499 0.62 13.74 2.17
N TYR A 500 0.59 12.56 2.80
CA TYR A 500 1.22 12.31 4.10
C TYR A 500 2.59 11.63 3.90
N ALA A 501 3.61 12.03 4.67
CA ALA A 501 5.01 11.62 4.48
C ALA A 501 5.30 10.13 4.73
N ASN A 502 4.33 9.38 5.24
CA ASN A 502 4.37 7.94 5.44
C ASN A 502 3.90 7.14 4.21
N HIS A 503 3.51 7.80 3.11
CA HIS A 503 2.98 7.17 1.90
C HIS A 503 3.55 7.84 0.63
N ASP A 504 3.50 7.14 -0.51
CA ASP A 504 3.83 7.72 -1.82
C ASP A 504 2.68 7.47 -2.81
N ASN A 505 1.66 8.32 -2.69
CA ASN A 505 0.47 8.29 -3.55
C ASN A 505 0.82 8.42 -5.06
N ALA A 506 1.98 8.97 -5.41
CA ALA A 506 2.42 9.10 -6.79
C ALA A 506 3.06 7.79 -7.30
N ALA A 507 3.85 7.09 -6.49
CA ALA A 507 4.33 5.74 -6.79
C ALA A 507 3.18 4.73 -6.87
N GLU A 508 2.22 4.82 -5.95
CA GLU A 508 1.01 4.00 -5.95
C GLU A 508 0.16 4.26 -7.21
N ASN A 509 -0.19 5.50 -7.54
CA ASN A 509 -0.96 5.77 -8.77
C ASN A 509 -0.22 5.35 -10.06
N ARG A 510 1.12 5.47 -10.12
CA ARG A 510 1.92 4.92 -11.24
C ARG A 510 1.82 3.40 -11.31
N LEU A 511 1.84 2.70 -10.17
CA LEU A 511 1.68 1.25 -10.10
C LEU A 511 0.27 0.82 -10.53
N TRP A 512 -0.79 1.44 -10.00
CA TRP A 512 -2.18 1.08 -10.33
C TRP A 512 -2.46 1.29 -11.83
N LYS A 513 -2.06 2.44 -12.39
CA LYS A 513 -2.18 2.63 -13.85
C LYS A 513 -1.40 1.56 -14.62
N LYS A 514 -0.16 1.24 -14.21
CA LYS A 514 0.65 0.27 -14.95
C LYS A 514 0.12 -1.17 -14.85
N LEU A 515 -0.52 -1.55 -13.74
CA LEU A 515 -1.20 -2.85 -13.63
C LEU A 515 -2.48 -2.90 -14.47
N HIS A 516 -3.19 -1.77 -14.59
CA HIS A 516 -4.34 -1.65 -15.48
C HIS A 516 -3.93 -1.71 -16.96
N ASP A 517 -2.89 -0.97 -17.35
CA ASP A 517 -2.29 -0.98 -18.70
C ASP A 517 -1.74 -2.37 -19.12
N LEU A 518 -1.61 -3.30 -18.17
CA LEU A 518 -1.15 -4.69 -18.38
C LEU A 518 -2.30 -5.72 -18.29
N GLY A 519 -3.55 -5.31 -18.12
CA GLY A 519 -4.70 -6.21 -17.98
C GLY A 519 -4.68 -7.07 -16.70
N ILE A 520 -3.90 -6.65 -15.69
CA ILE A 520 -3.78 -7.32 -14.38
C ILE A 520 -4.89 -6.84 -13.43
N ILE A 521 -5.34 -5.58 -13.55
CA ILE A 521 -6.53 -5.06 -12.86
C ILE A 521 -7.47 -4.33 -13.81
N ASN A 522 -8.76 -4.38 -13.52
CA ASN A 522 -9.77 -3.58 -14.21
C ASN A 522 -10.03 -2.32 -13.37
N MET A 523 -9.29 -1.24 -13.61
CA MET A 523 -9.40 -0.01 -12.82
C MET A 523 -10.43 0.95 -13.41
N TYR A 524 -11.47 1.26 -12.65
CA TYR A 524 -12.43 2.30 -13.03
C TYR A 524 -11.73 3.66 -13.09
N THR A 525 -11.86 4.31 -14.25
CA THR A 525 -11.40 5.68 -14.49
C THR A 525 -12.48 6.44 -15.25
N ARG A 526 -12.47 7.78 -15.13
CA ARG A 526 -13.27 8.68 -15.95
C ARG A 526 -12.56 10.02 -16.15
N GLY A 527 -13.02 10.77 -17.15
CA GLY A 527 -12.55 12.11 -17.50
C GLY A 527 -12.86 13.15 -16.44
#